data_AF-A0A183CTR1-F1
#
_entry.id   AF-A0A183CTR1-F1
#
_cell.length_a   1.000
_cell.length_b   1.000
_cell.length_c   1.000
_cell.angle_alpha   90.00
_cell.angle_beta   90.00
_cell.angle_gamma   90.00
#
_symmetry.space_group_name_H-M   'P 1'
#
loop_
_entity.id
_entity.type
_entity.pdbx_description
1 polymer ?
#
loop_
_entity_poly.entity_id
_entity_poly.type
_entity_poly.pdbx_seq_one_letter_code
_entity_poly.pdbx_strand_id
1 'polypeptide(L)'
;RKAELIFYDRVDVEDAKLSDYVKTEVDDATAMKEPLSRAIGISGIVRKTRTVFIYKGQTRVHLDRVDGLGDFLEFEVCLTNDQTVQGGQQIADDLLQLLNVRKCALVKGAYFDHLTK
;
A
#
# COMPACT_ATOMS: atom_id res chain seq x y z
N ARG A 1 10.49 -16.06 -0.26
CA ARG A 1 10.77 -14.60 -0.31
C ARG A 1 11.48 -14.22 0.97
N LYS A 2 12.44 -13.30 0.92
CA LYS A 2 13.04 -12.72 2.12
C LYS A 2 12.03 -11.79 2.81
N ALA A 3 12.24 -11.55 4.11
CA ALA A 3 11.47 -10.55 4.82
C ALA A 3 11.98 -9.15 4.48
N GLU A 4 11.12 -8.15 4.63
CA GLU A 4 11.46 -6.75 4.37
C GLU A 4 10.92 -5.91 5.52
N LEU A 5 11.73 -4.95 5.99
CA LEU A 5 11.30 -3.85 6.83
C LEU A 5 10.95 -2.67 5.92
N ILE A 6 9.77 -2.09 6.13
CA ILE A 6 9.30 -0.97 5.32
C ILE A 6 8.90 0.17 6.25
N PHE A 7 9.57 1.31 6.10
CA PHE A 7 9.15 2.58 6.67
C PHE A 7 8.27 3.31 5.66
N TYR A 8 7.18 3.91 6.14
CA TYR A 8 6.31 4.76 5.34
C TYR A 8 6.19 6.12 6.01
N ASP A 9 6.45 7.18 5.25
CA ASP A 9 6.00 8.54 5.56
C ASP A 9 4.87 8.89 4.59
N ARG A 10 3.67 9.03 5.14
CA ARG A 10 2.46 9.27 4.36
C ARG A 10 1.51 10.15 5.13
N VAL A 11 0.97 11.14 4.44
CA VAL A 11 -0.10 12.00 4.96
C VAL A 11 -1.40 11.20 5.02
N ASP A 12 -2.11 11.29 6.14
CA ASP A 12 -3.39 10.61 6.31
C ASP A 12 -4.55 11.44 5.74
N VAL A 13 -4.63 11.50 4.41
CA VAL A 13 -5.67 12.26 3.66
C VAL A 13 -6.71 11.34 2.99
N GLU A 14 -7.79 11.88 2.44
CA GLU A 14 -8.87 11.05 1.88
C GLU A 14 -8.64 10.61 0.42
N ASP A 15 -7.81 11.34 -0.34
CA ASP A 15 -7.51 11.11 -1.76
C ASP A 15 -6.17 10.37 -1.97
N ALA A 16 -5.66 10.27 -3.21
CA ALA A 16 -4.40 9.57 -3.44
C ALA A 16 -3.29 10.19 -2.58
N LYS A 17 -2.67 9.32 -1.80
CA LYS A 17 -1.67 9.69 -0.81
C LYS A 17 -0.30 9.62 -1.45
N LEU A 18 0.41 10.74 -1.50
CA LEU A 18 1.84 10.68 -1.66
C LEU A 18 2.41 9.87 -0.49
N SER A 19 3.14 8.81 -0.82
CA SER A 19 3.80 7.95 0.16
C SER A 19 5.28 7.92 -0.18
N ASP A 20 6.09 8.45 0.72
CA ASP A 20 7.53 8.21 0.71
C ASP A 20 7.79 6.95 1.54
N TYR A 21 8.66 6.06 1.04
CA TYR A 21 8.93 4.80 1.73
C TYR A 21 10.36 4.34 1.53
N VAL A 22 10.89 3.72 2.59
CA VAL A 22 12.18 3.07 2.57
C VAL A 22 11.97 1.60 2.82
N LYS A 23 12.55 0.76 1.96
CA LYS A 23 12.45 -0.69 2.04
C LYS A 23 13.83 -1.30 2.19
N THR A 24 13.97 -2.23 3.15
CA THR A 24 15.23 -2.93 3.41
C THR A 24 14.96 -4.41 3.61
N GLU A 25 15.74 -5.26 2.94
CA GLU A 25 15.69 -6.71 3.19
C GLU A 25 16.14 -7.03 4.62
N VAL A 26 15.49 -8.00 5.25
CA VAL A 26 15.80 -8.48 6.59
C VAL A 26 16.04 -9.98 6.52
N ASP A 27 17.23 -10.41 6.91
CA ASP A 27 17.61 -11.83 6.88
C ASP A 27 16.90 -12.63 7.98
N ASP A 28 16.84 -12.10 9.21
CA ASP A 28 16.09 -12.69 10.33
C ASP A 28 14.98 -11.74 10.83
N ALA A 29 13.78 -11.94 10.29
CA ALA A 29 12.60 -11.17 10.68
C ALA A 29 12.20 -11.38 12.13
N THR A 30 12.46 -12.57 12.69
CA THR A 30 12.08 -12.90 14.07
C THR A 30 12.98 -12.14 15.04
N ALA A 31 14.30 -12.17 14.80
CA ALA A 31 15.26 -11.42 15.59
C ALA A 31 15.06 -9.90 15.47
N MET A 32 14.72 -9.39 14.28
CA MET A 32 14.45 -7.97 14.07
C MET A 32 13.15 -7.50 14.74
N LYS A 33 12.14 -8.38 14.83
CA LYS A 33 10.85 -8.05 15.43
C LYS A 33 11.00 -7.66 16.90
N GLU A 34 11.77 -8.39 17.69
CA GLU A 34 11.89 -8.15 19.13
C GLU A 34 12.32 -6.72 19.52
N PRO A 35 13.46 -6.18 19.05
CA PRO A 35 13.90 -4.82 19.40
C PRO A 35 12.92 -3.76 18.91
N LEU A 36 12.34 -3.90 17.70
CA LEU A 36 11.34 -2.96 17.18
C LEU A 36 10.06 -2.98 18.03
N SER A 37 9.60 -4.17 18.43
CA SER A 37 8.44 -4.32 19.32
C SER A 37 8.63 -3.57 20.63
N ARG A 38 9.85 -3.59 21.18
CA ARG A 38 10.19 -2.90 22.43
C ARG A 38 10.37 -1.39 22.24
N ALA A 39 10.89 -0.96 21.09
CA ALA A 39 11.16 0.45 20.81
C ALA A 39 9.90 1.24 20.46
N ILE A 40 9.01 0.69 19.63
CA ILE A 40 7.85 1.40 19.06
C ILE A 40 6.52 0.68 19.27
N GLY A 41 6.51 -0.51 19.87
CA GLY A 41 5.30 -1.31 20.07
C GLY A 41 4.86 -2.09 18.82
N ILE A 42 3.77 -2.83 18.97
CA ILE A 42 3.06 -3.51 17.88
C ILE A 42 1.60 -3.07 17.94
N SER A 43 1.12 -2.36 16.91
CA SER A 43 -0.30 -2.01 16.82
C SER A 43 -1.17 -3.21 16.45
N GLY A 44 -0.68 -4.09 15.58
CA GLY A 44 -1.31 -5.37 15.27
C GLY A 44 -0.70 -6.06 14.05
N ILE A 45 -1.41 -7.07 13.53
CA ILE A 45 -0.92 -7.92 12.44
C ILE A 45 -1.96 -7.96 11.31
N VAL A 46 -1.53 -7.62 10.09
CA VAL A 46 -2.32 -7.81 8.86
C VAL A 46 -1.73 -8.99 8.09
N ARG A 47 -2.57 -9.98 7.75
CA ARG A 47 -2.19 -11.10 6.89
C ARG A 47 -2.88 -10.95 5.54
N LYS A 48 -2.12 -11.06 4.45
CA LYS A 48 -2.64 -10.93 3.09
C LYS A 48 -1.81 -11.66 2.06
N THR A 49 -2.44 -12.01 0.95
CA THR A 49 -1.79 -12.45 -0.29
C THR A 49 -1.95 -11.38 -1.35
N ARG A 50 -0.83 -10.92 -1.93
CA ARG A 50 -0.78 -9.84 -2.93
C ARG A 50 -0.29 -10.37 -4.28
N THR A 51 -1.10 -10.18 -5.31
CA THR A 51 -0.69 -10.31 -6.71
C THR A 51 -0.39 -8.91 -7.26
N VAL A 52 0.79 -8.73 -7.85
CA VAL A 52 1.25 -7.43 -8.37
C VAL A 52 1.32 -7.49 -9.89
N PHE A 53 0.72 -6.51 -10.56
CA PHE A 53 0.90 -6.25 -11.98
C PHE A 53 1.59 -4.91 -12.18
N ILE A 54 2.38 -4.80 -13.25
CA ILE A 54 2.99 -3.53 -13.66
C ILE A 54 2.29 -3.05 -14.92
N TYR A 55 1.48 -2.00 -14.80
CA TYR A 55 0.77 -1.38 -15.91
C TYR A 55 1.61 -0.26 -16.51
N LYS A 56 1.83 -0.34 -17.83
CA LYS A 56 2.63 0.63 -18.63
C LYS A 56 4.00 0.96 -18.03
N GLY A 57 4.62 0.00 -17.32
CA GLY A 57 5.95 0.16 -16.74
C GLY A 57 6.05 1.10 -15.52
N GLN A 58 4.95 1.74 -15.11
CA GLN A 58 4.98 2.79 -14.09
C GLN A 58 4.05 2.48 -12.90
N THR A 59 2.84 2.03 -13.17
CA THR A 59 1.82 1.88 -12.13
C THR A 59 1.79 0.44 -11.63
N ARG A 60 1.94 0.25 -10.33
CA ARG A 60 1.73 -1.05 -9.70
C ARG A 60 0.25 -1.20 -9.40
N VAL A 61 -0.31 -2.31 -9.86
CA VAL A 61 -1.68 -2.71 -9.56
C VAL A 61 -1.61 -3.89 -8.61
N HIS A 62 -2.12 -3.69 -7.40
CA HIS A 62 -2.14 -4.71 -6.35
C HIS A 62 -3.54 -5.32 -6.26
N LEU A 63 -3.62 -6.64 -6.39
CA LEU A 63 -4.78 -7.44 -6.01
C LEU A 63 -4.48 -8.14 -4.69
N ASP A 64 -5.12 -7.69 -3.62
CA ASP A 64 -4.87 -8.14 -2.26
C ASP A 64 -6.06 -8.94 -1.74
N ARG A 65 -5.84 -10.21 -1.36
CA ARG A 65 -6.74 -10.96 -0.49
C ARG A 65 -6.26 -10.78 0.95
N VAL A 66 -7.03 -10.09 1.78
CA VAL A 66 -6.71 -9.79 3.19
C VAL A 66 -7.56 -10.66 4.11
N ASP A 67 -6.91 -11.36 5.03
CA ASP A 67 -7.58 -12.22 6.00
C ASP A 67 -8.53 -11.38 6.87
N GLY A 68 -9.80 -11.77 6.92
CA GLY A 68 -10.83 -11.05 7.68
C GLY A 68 -11.49 -9.87 6.97
N LEU A 69 -10.95 -9.38 5.83
CA LEU A 69 -11.52 -8.25 5.10
C LEU A 69 -11.94 -8.54 3.65
N GLY A 70 -11.42 -9.60 3.02
CA GLY A 70 -11.79 -9.96 1.65
C GLY A 70 -10.79 -9.47 0.59
N ASP A 71 -11.29 -9.10 -0.59
CA ASP A 71 -10.47 -8.75 -1.76
C ASP A 71 -10.41 -7.23 -1.97
N PHE A 72 -9.23 -6.72 -2.30
CA PHE A 72 -8.96 -5.31 -2.54
C PHE A 72 -8.14 -5.09 -3.81
N LEU A 73 -8.38 -3.94 -4.44
CA LEU A 73 -7.63 -3.43 -5.58
C LEU A 73 -7.00 -2.10 -5.18
N GLU A 74 -5.69 -1.96 -5.37
CA GLU A 74 -4.92 -0.76 -5.03
C GLU A 74 -4.01 -0.37 -6.20
N PHE A 75 -3.90 0.93 -6.45
CA PHE A 75 -3.02 1.50 -7.47
C PHE A 75 -1.93 2.33 -6.82
N GLU A 76 -0.67 2.03 -7.15
CA GLU A 76 0.50 2.80 -6.74
C GLU A 76 1.17 3.36 -7.99
N VAL A 77 1.01 4.65 -8.23
CA VAL A 77 1.64 5.35 -9.35
C VAL A 77 3.02 5.83 -8.89
N CYS A 78 4.08 5.19 -9.36
CA CYS A 78 5.44 5.66 -9.08
C CYS A 78 5.73 6.91 -9.93
N LEU A 79 5.87 8.06 -9.28
CA LEU A 79 6.20 9.32 -9.93
C LEU A 79 7.69 9.37 -10.30
N THR A 80 8.00 9.90 -11.48
CA THR A 80 9.35 10.34 -11.84
C THR A 80 9.58 11.79 -11.37
N ASN A 81 10.85 12.23 -11.34
CA ASN A 81 11.21 13.57 -10.86
C ASN A 81 10.55 14.73 -11.64
N ASP A 82 10.16 14.48 -12.88
CA ASP A 82 9.48 15.42 -13.78
C ASP A 82 7.95 15.38 -13.66
N GLN A 83 7.39 14.41 -12.91
CA GLN A 83 5.96 14.25 -12.76
C GLN A 83 5.42 14.91 -11.49
N THR A 84 4.23 15.49 -11.62
CA THR A 84 3.51 16.09 -10.49
C THR A 84 2.58 15.08 -9.82
N VAL A 85 2.27 15.32 -8.55
CA VAL A 85 1.26 14.54 -7.81
C VAL A 85 -0.08 14.53 -8.54
N GLN A 86 -0.49 15.67 -9.10
CA GLN A 86 -1.72 15.78 -9.88
C GLN A 86 -1.70 14.89 -11.14
N GLY A 87 -0.55 14.80 -11.82
CA GLY A 87 -0.38 13.88 -12.95
C GLY A 87 -0.52 12.42 -12.53
N GLY A 88 0.05 12.05 -11.38
CA GLY A 88 -0.13 10.72 -10.80
C GLY A 88 -1.58 10.39 -10.45
N GLN A 89 -2.31 11.36 -9.87
CA GLN A 89 -3.73 11.21 -9.58
C GLN A 89 -4.54 10.97 -10.84
N GLN A 90 -4.26 11.68 -11.94
CA GLN A 90 -4.96 11.48 -13.20
C GLN A 90 -4.76 10.06 -13.74
N ILE A 91 -3.54 9.51 -13.63
CA ILE A 91 -3.26 8.11 -14.04
C ILE A 91 -4.09 7.13 -13.21
N ALA A 92 -4.21 7.35 -11.89
CA ALA A 92 -5.03 6.51 -11.02
C ALA A 92 -6.53 6.61 -11.37
N ASP A 93 -7.03 7.82 -11.64
CA ASP A 93 -8.42 8.07 -12.04
C ASP A 93 -8.75 7.39 -13.38
N ASP A 94 -7.85 7.44 -14.35
CA ASP A 94 -8.00 6.76 -15.65
C ASP A 94 -8.06 5.23 -15.48
N LEU A 95 -7.27 4.67 -14.55
CA LEU A 95 -7.31 3.25 -14.23
C LEU A 95 -8.61 2.82 -13.55
N LEU A 96 -9.15 3.64 -12.64
CA LEU A 96 -10.47 3.40 -12.06
C LEU A 96 -11.55 3.33 -13.15
N GLN A 97 -11.53 4.26 -14.11
CA GLN A 97 -12.45 4.26 -15.24
C GLN A 97 -12.28 3.03 -16.13
N LEU A 98 -11.03 2.70 -16.50
CA LEU A 98 -10.69 1.56 -17.34
C LEU A 98 -11.19 0.24 -16.75
N LEU A 99 -11.06 0.08 -15.43
CA LEU A 99 -11.47 -1.13 -14.71
C LEU A 99 -12.93 -1.06 -14.21
N ASN A 100 -13.67 -0.02 -14.60
CA ASN A 100 -15.05 0.23 -14.20
C ASN A 100 -15.28 0.19 -12.68
N VAL A 101 -14.31 0.71 -11.93
CA VAL A 101 -14.38 0.83 -10.47
C VAL A 101 -15.06 2.15 -10.13
N ARG A 102 -16.22 2.05 -9.49
CA ARG A 102 -16.99 3.23 -9.07
C ARG A 102 -16.30 3.91 -7.90
N LYS A 103 -16.31 5.26 -7.88
CA LYS A 103 -15.74 6.04 -6.75
C LYS A 103 -16.36 5.69 -5.39
N CYS A 104 -17.62 5.25 -5.35
CA CYS A 104 -18.26 4.81 -4.11
C CYS A 104 -17.72 3.48 -3.55
N ALA A 105 -16.94 2.73 -4.33
CA ALA A 105 -16.25 1.52 -3.88
C ALA A 105 -14.85 1.83 -3.28
N LEU A 106 -14.41 3.09 -3.30
CA LEU A 106 -13.14 3.48 -2.71
C LEU A 106 -13.21 3.34 -1.18
N VAL A 107 -12.20 2.71 -0.61
CA VAL A 107 -12.09 2.46 0.82
C VAL A 107 -10.98 3.35 1.38
N LYS A 108 -11.28 4.06 2.49
CA LYS A 108 -10.35 4.97 3.17
C LYS A 108 -9.58 4.25 4.27
N GLY A 109 -8.35 4.69 4.56
CA GLY A 109 -7.53 4.14 5.65
C GLY A 109 -6.77 2.87 5.25
N ALA A 110 -5.94 2.37 6.17
CA ALA A 110 -5.18 1.13 5.98
C ALA A 110 -6.03 -0.10 6.31
N TYR A 111 -5.64 -1.28 5.82
CA TYR A 111 -6.29 -2.55 6.19
C TYR A 111 -6.40 -2.74 7.70
N PHE A 112 -5.38 -2.31 8.45
CA PHE A 112 -5.37 -2.42 9.91
C PHE A 112 -6.53 -1.64 10.54
N ASP A 113 -6.85 -0.45 10.05
CA ASP A 113 -7.94 0.39 10.56
C ASP A 113 -9.32 -0.22 10.32
N HIS A 114 -9.45 -1.15 9.37
CA HIS A 114 -10.70 -1.89 9.13
C HIS A 114 -10.78 -3.19 9.90
N LEU A 115 -9.64 -3.77 10.30
CA LEU A 115 -9.61 -4.97 11.15
C LEU A 115 -9.91 -4.66 12.62
N THR A 116 -9.70 -3.43 13.05
CA THR A 116 -9.88 -2.99 14.46
C THR A 116 -11.16 -2.20 14.71
N LYS A 117 -12.02 -2.06 13.69
CA LYS A 117 -13.37 -1.49 13.83
C LYS A 117 -14.35 -2.46 14.47
#